data_AF-A0A4U8S1X5-F1
#
_entry.id   AF-A0A4U8S1X5-F1
#
_cell.length_a   1.000
_cell.length_b   1.000
_cell.length_c   1.000
_cell.angle_alpha   90.00
_cell.angle_beta   90.00
_cell.angle_gamma   90.00
#
_symmetry.space_group_name_H-M   'P 1'
#
loop_
_entity.id
_entity.type
_entity.pdbx_description
1 polymer ?
#
loop_
_entity_poly.entity_id
_entity_poly.type
_entity_poly.pdbx_seq_one_letter_code
_entity_poly.pdbx_strand_id
1 'polypeptide(L)'
;MQGAIFRDDIAFWTQLLQEYDKAKSMQPTDIQFNQIKFDSILKTLKSYRPSPNGNGIKWSKEEKEAFIKLSLKEQRKMIVRKSELKSTLFPYVNVDYEPYTYSERISDMAKKTYTKAQALLEKHNNTDFNLLDSKIQQEILHNLRVAYKEQYLKAGAKLSELLFKKASLKGGDESKKEILECVKIVKDLLNEKIPEMSYMYYQLYKWSSDNERLFHTELTPFSLGLAREEARECYNHALECVVWEAIDEEAQRNANAKSVYAAELYLAAAIKYQSPLAFYLAASNYAPSGLTSELLKYTLIPYNACLRCSIALGNLDALMTLMDNYKYGTRMMRKSPLTLKLLETYVTKRSKDLINGLDPYFDEKFSPELIIDLGYMFAAAYGGSIMEPGLSRLVKGWNYYRITIKDPRDRDSTPQSIKEYYLRMWEMLVSCHNVIKSGFDPVFWLAQKIYSNLTYGLPSARPYIFPKEVLSLEIDFTKGLEGYGKEMDEESLNKLIAEDKE
;
A
#
# COMPACT_ATOMS: atom_id res chain seq x y z
N MET A 1 2.90 -8.59 -20.72
CA MET A 1 2.27 -9.81 -20.15
C MET A 1 0.93 -9.42 -19.60
N GLN A 2 -0.07 -10.30 -19.76
CA GLN A 2 -1.39 -10.13 -19.14
C GLN A 2 -1.26 -9.87 -17.63
N GLY A 3 -2.27 -9.26 -17.00
CA GLY A 3 -2.35 -9.16 -15.53
C GLY A 3 -2.57 -10.54 -14.89
N ALA A 4 -2.89 -10.59 -13.59
CA ALA A 4 -3.15 -11.88 -12.96
C ALA A 4 -4.38 -12.61 -13.56
N ILE A 5 -4.22 -13.89 -13.88
CA ILE A 5 -5.18 -14.65 -14.72
C ILE A 5 -6.19 -15.49 -13.92
N PHE A 6 -5.90 -15.82 -12.66
CA PHE A 6 -6.83 -16.46 -11.73
C PHE A 6 -7.47 -15.40 -10.85
N ARG A 7 -8.75 -15.49 -10.53
CA ARG A 7 -9.46 -14.48 -9.72
C ARG A 7 -10.45 -15.12 -8.76
N ASP A 8 -11.58 -15.58 -9.31
CA ASP A 8 -12.73 -16.05 -8.52
C ASP A 8 -12.53 -17.47 -7.99
N ASP A 9 -11.43 -18.11 -8.38
CA ASP A 9 -11.06 -19.49 -8.04
C ASP A 9 -9.84 -19.58 -7.11
N ILE A 10 -9.30 -18.46 -6.62
CA ILE A 10 -8.22 -18.46 -5.64
C ILE A 10 -8.82 -18.62 -4.23
N ALA A 11 -8.34 -19.59 -3.46
CA ALA A 11 -8.85 -19.89 -2.11
C ALA A 11 -8.70 -18.69 -1.15
N PHE A 12 -7.58 -17.95 -1.27
CA PHE A 12 -7.34 -16.69 -0.59
C PHE A 12 -8.50 -15.69 -0.75
N TRP A 13 -8.96 -15.47 -1.98
CA TRP A 13 -10.10 -14.59 -2.25
C TRP A 13 -11.42 -15.22 -1.82
N THR A 14 -11.56 -16.54 -1.95
CA THR A 14 -12.80 -17.27 -1.61
C THR A 14 -13.19 -17.09 -0.14
N GLN A 15 -12.24 -17.19 0.80
CA GLN A 15 -12.55 -17.01 2.23
C GLN A 15 -13.06 -15.59 2.52
N LEU A 16 -12.41 -14.59 1.93
CA LEU A 16 -12.80 -13.21 2.08
C LEU A 16 -14.16 -12.91 1.43
N LEU A 17 -14.41 -13.47 0.24
CA LEU A 17 -15.69 -13.37 -0.45
C LEU A 17 -16.82 -14.07 0.33
N GLN A 18 -16.56 -15.21 0.99
CA GLN A 18 -17.54 -15.87 1.84
C GLN A 18 -17.94 -15.02 3.06
N GLU A 19 -16.98 -14.35 3.71
CA GLU A 19 -17.28 -13.43 4.80
C GLU A 19 -18.07 -12.21 4.30
N TYR A 20 -17.74 -11.71 3.12
CA TYR A 20 -18.51 -10.67 2.43
C TYR A 20 -19.94 -11.14 2.10
N ASP A 21 -20.11 -12.33 1.51
CA ASP A 21 -21.42 -12.86 1.11
C ASP A 21 -22.32 -13.10 2.32
N LYS A 22 -21.75 -13.55 3.44
CA LYS A 22 -22.46 -13.59 4.73
C LYS A 22 -22.95 -12.21 5.15
N ALA A 23 -22.11 -11.18 5.06
CA ALA A 23 -22.50 -9.80 5.38
C ALA A 23 -23.55 -9.24 4.40
N LYS A 24 -23.42 -9.53 3.09
CA LYS A 24 -24.36 -9.13 2.04
C LYS A 24 -25.72 -9.79 2.18
N SER A 25 -25.76 -11.07 2.61
CA SER A 25 -26.99 -11.83 2.81
C SER A 25 -27.92 -11.23 3.88
N MET A 26 -27.43 -10.29 4.69
CA MET A 26 -28.23 -9.52 5.64
C MET A 26 -29.19 -8.51 4.96
N GLN A 27 -29.08 -8.29 3.64
CA GLN A 27 -30.01 -7.51 2.78
C GLN A 27 -30.64 -6.25 3.44
N PRO A 28 -29.83 -5.32 3.99
CA PRO A 28 -30.38 -4.05 4.44
C PRO A 28 -30.95 -3.27 3.24
N THR A 29 -32.12 -2.64 3.39
CA THR A 29 -32.65 -1.70 2.39
C THR A 29 -31.65 -0.56 2.15
N ASP A 30 -31.71 0.15 1.02
CA ASP A 30 -30.81 1.28 0.73
C ASP A 30 -30.76 2.32 1.88
N ILE A 31 -31.91 2.55 2.53
CA ILE A 31 -32.05 3.43 3.71
C ILE A 31 -31.27 2.87 4.91
N GLN A 32 -31.41 1.57 5.18
CA GLN A 32 -30.65 0.89 6.24
C GLN A 32 -29.15 0.87 5.95
N PHE A 33 -28.75 0.84 4.68
CA PHE A 33 -27.34 0.83 4.30
C PHE A 33 -26.66 2.18 4.50
N ASN A 34 -27.34 3.27 4.15
CA ASN A 34 -26.86 4.63 4.44
C ASN A 34 -26.67 4.82 5.94
N GLN A 35 -27.62 4.33 6.74
CA GLN A 35 -27.52 4.35 8.19
C GLN A 35 -26.29 3.58 8.70
N ILE A 36 -26.02 2.37 8.17
CA ILE A 36 -24.83 1.58 8.53
C ILE A 36 -23.52 2.33 8.24
N LYS A 37 -23.44 3.04 7.10
CA LYS A 37 -22.25 3.83 6.74
C LYS A 37 -22.04 4.98 7.74
N PHE A 38 -23.07 5.78 8.00
CA PHE A 38 -22.98 6.89 8.95
C PHE A 38 -22.73 6.41 10.39
N ASP A 39 -23.39 5.34 10.81
CA ASP A 39 -23.17 4.71 12.11
C ASP A 39 -21.74 4.19 12.25
N SER A 40 -21.16 3.67 11.18
CA SER A 40 -19.76 3.27 11.17
C SER A 40 -18.80 4.46 11.31
N ILE A 41 -19.03 5.56 10.59
CA ILE A 41 -18.23 6.79 10.74
C ILE A 41 -18.33 7.29 12.18
N LEU A 42 -19.54 7.35 12.73
CA LEU A 42 -19.78 7.77 14.10
C LEU A 42 -19.11 6.84 15.11
N LYS A 43 -19.18 5.52 14.90
CA LYS A 43 -18.48 4.52 15.71
C LYS A 43 -16.97 4.72 15.67
N THR A 44 -16.42 5.01 14.50
CA THR A 44 -14.99 5.26 14.28
C THR A 44 -14.54 6.54 15.01
N LEU A 45 -15.28 7.63 14.83
CA LEU A 45 -15.02 8.89 15.55
C LEU A 45 -15.10 8.71 17.07
N LYS A 46 -16.08 7.94 17.56
CA LYS A 46 -16.25 7.64 18.99
C LYS A 46 -15.19 6.65 19.53
N SER A 47 -14.60 5.81 18.69
CA SER A 47 -13.62 4.82 19.12
C SER A 47 -12.23 5.41 19.29
N TYR A 48 -11.86 6.48 18.58
CA TYR A 48 -10.50 7.01 18.65
C TYR A 48 -10.06 7.41 20.06
N ARG A 49 -8.87 6.94 20.41
CA ARG A 49 -8.14 7.27 21.63
C ARG A 49 -6.70 7.65 21.25
N PRO A 50 -6.02 8.46 22.08
CA PRO A 50 -4.60 8.74 21.86
C PRO A 50 -3.81 7.42 21.88
N SER A 51 -2.77 7.31 21.07
CA SER A 51 -1.85 6.18 21.19
C SER A 51 -1.28 6.15 22.62
N PRO A 52 -1.25 4.99 23.30
CA PRO A 52 -0.62 4.88 24.62
C PRO A 52 0.87 5.23 24.57
N ASN A 53 1.49 5.11 23.40
CA ASN A 53 2.90 5.42 23.16
C ASN A 53 3.12 6.91 22.79
N GLY A 54 2.04 7.69 22.70
CA GLY A 54 2.07 9.13 22.48
C GLY A 54 2.12 9.54 21.00
N ASN A 55 2.58 10.76 20.74
CA ASN A 55 2.59 11.33 19.39
C ASN A 55 3.94 11.11 18.72
N GLY A 56 3.97 10.28 17.69
CA GLY A 56 5.19 9.88 16.99
C GLY A 56 5.85 8.66 17.59
N ILE A 57 6.68 7.98 16.80
CA ILE A 57 7.56 6.92 17.31
C ILE A 57 8.58 7.56 18.25
N LYS A 58 8.55 7.15 19.53
CA LYS A 58 9.48 7.63 20.57
C LYS A 58 10.62 6.65 20.78
N TRP A 59 11.82 7.18 21.02
CA TRP A 59 13.01 6.39 21.28
C TRP A 59 13.65 6.81 22.61
N SER A 60 13.86 5.85 23.51
CA SER A 60 14.66 6.07 24.72
C SER A 60 16.13 6.27 24.36
N LYS A 61 16.93 6.82 25.29
CA LYS A 61 18.38 6.97 25.09
C LYS A 61 19.04 5.61 24.83
N GLU A 62 18.66 4.60 25.59
CA GLU A 62 19.16 3.23 25.49
C GLU A 62 18.79 2.61 24.14
N GLU A 63 17.56 2.84 23.66
CA GLU A 63 17.12 2.37 22.34
C GLU A 63 17.93 3.00 21.21
N LYS A 64 18.22 4.32 21.30
CA LYS A 64 19.05 5.01 20.31
C LYS A 64 20.47 4.46 20.27
N GLU A 65 21.06 4.23 21.44
CA GLU A 65 22.41 3.65 21.56
C GLU A 65 22.47 2.20 21.06
N ALA A 66 21.43 1.40 21.33
CA ALA A 66 21.31 0.04 20.82
C ALA A 66 21.12 0.02 19.29
N PHE A 67 20.25 0.88 18.76
CA PHE A 67 19.92 0.95 17.34
C PHE A 67 21.14 1.15 16.45
N ILE A 68 22.06 2.02 16.84
CA ILE A 68 23.28 2.32 16.07
C ILE A 68 24.20 1.08 15.98
N LYS A 69 24.13 0.16 16.94
CA LYS A 69 24.95 -1.06 16.99
C LYS A 69 24.33 -2.24 16.21
N LEU A 70 23.07 -2.14 15.80
CA LEU A 70 22.38 -3.18 15.05
C LEU A 70 22.85 -3.25 13.60
N SER A 71 22.74 -4.44 12.99
CA SER A 71 22.86 -4.58 11.54
C SER A 71 21.74 -3.82 10.83
N LEU A 72 21.95 -3.42 9.57
CA LEU A 72 20.91 -2.72 8.79
C LEU A 72 19.58 -3.49 8.75
N LYS A 73 19.62 -4.82 8.66
CA LYS A 73 18.43 -5.69 8.70
C LYS A 73 17.67 -5.51 10.02
N GLU A 74 18.38 -5.59 11.14
CA GLU A 74 17.77 -5.46 12.47
C GLU A 74 17.33 -4.02 12.77
N GLN A 75 18.03 -3.01 12.25
CA GLN A 75 17.60 -1.61 12.30
C GLN A 75 16.24 -1.43 11.61
N ARG A 76 16.07 -1.96 10.39
CA ARG A 76 14.81 -1.91 9.66
C ARG A 76 13.69 -2.63 10.42
N LYS A 77 13.96 -3.82 10.95
CA LYS A 77 13.00 -4.56 11.79
C LYS A 77 12.55 -3.72 13.00
N MET A 78 13.49 -3.07 13.70
CA MET A 78 13.16 -2.25 14.86
C MET A 78 12.26 -1.07 14.50
N ILE A 79 12.52 -0.37 13.38
CA ILE A 79 11.65 0.72 12.89
C ILE A 79 10.23 0.20 12.62
N VAL A 80 10.10 -0.91 11.88
CA VAL A 80 8.78 -1.48 11.55
C VAL A 80 8.06 -1.97 12.81
N ARG A 81 8.76 -2.58 13.77
CA ARG A 81 8.16 -3.02 15.03
C ARG A 81 7.58 -1.84 15.83
N LYS A 82 8.29 -0.71 15.86
CA LYS A 82 7.82 0.50 16.55
C LYS A 82 6.73 1.27 15.81
N SER A 83 6.50 1.02 14.52
CA SER A 83 5.36 1.63 13.79
C SER A 83 4.03 0.98 14.13
N GLU A 84 4.05 -0.22 14.71
CA GLU A 84 2.88 -1.02 15.12
C GLU A 84 1.91 -1.39 13.98
N LEU A 85 2.34 -1.17 12.73
CA LEU A 85 1.57 -1.52 11.55
C LEU A 85 1.40 -3.04 11.42
N LYS A 86 0.17 -3.45 11.11
CA LYS A 86 -0.20 -4.86 10.88
C LYS A 86 -1.18 -4.93 9.71
N SER A 87 -1.01 -5.94 8.87
CA SER A 87 -2.00 -6.23 7.84
C SER A 87 -3.21 -6.94 8.45
N THR A 88 -4.39 -6.49 8.07
CA THR A 88 -5.67 -7.15 8.35
C THR A 88 -5.88 -8.34 7.43
N LEU A 89 -5.37 -8.28 6.20
CA LEU A 89 -5.49 -9.36 5.22
C LEU A 89 -4.51 -10.51 5.49
N PHE A 90 -3.33 -10.21 6.05
CA PHE A 90 -2.28 -11.18 6.38
C PHE A 90 -1.87 -11.08 7.87
N PRO A 91 -2.76 -11.44 8.81
CA PRO A 91 -2.52 -11.23 10.24
C PRO A 91 -1.35 -12.05 10.81
N TYR A 92 -0.95 -13.13 10.14
CA TYR A 92 0.21 -13.96 10.51
C TYR A 92 1.55 -13.36 10.07
N VAL A 93 1.54 -12.38 9.15
CA VAL A 93 2.76 -11.71 8.69
C VAL A 93 3.15 -10.64 9.70
N ASN A 94 4.31 -10.83 10.31
CA ASN A 94 4.89 -9.90 11.26
C ASN A 94 6.37 -9.61 10.91
N VAL A 95 7.02 -8.76 11.70
CA VAL A 95 8.40 -8.31 11.47
C VAL A 95 9.42 -9.46 11.49
N ASP A 96 9.09 -10.54 12.20
CA ASP A 96 9.89 -11.74 12.34
C ASP A 96 9.36 -12.88 11.46
N TYR A 97 8.57 -12.54 10.42
CA TYR A 97 8.16 -13.52 9.42
C TYR A 97 9.41 -14.11 8.73
N GLU A 98 9.64 -15.39 8.97
CA GLU A 98 10.79 -16.08 8.42
C GLU A 98 10.53 -16.48 6.95
N PRO A 99 11.40 -16.11 6.01
CA PRO A 99 11.36 -16.63 4.66
C PRO A 99 11.57 -18.14 4.62
N TYR A 100 11.32 -18.74 3.45
CA TYR A 100 11.71 -20.12 3.21
C TYR A 100 13.20 -20.33 3.52
N THR A 101 13.49 -21.31 4.38
CA THR A 101 14.86 -21.62 4.79
C THR A 101 15.40 -22.73 3.91
N TYR A 102 16.36 -22.37 3.05
CA TYR A 102 17.10 -23.35 2.27
C TYR A 102 18.05 -24.15 3.16
N SER A 103 18.29 -25.42 2.81
CA SER A 103 19.30 -26.25 3.47
C SER A 103 20.66 -25.52 3.53
N GLU A 104 21.27 -25.51 4.71
CA GLU A 104 22.63 -24.99 4.91
C GLU A 104 23.71 -25.93 4.39
N ARG A 105 23.37 -27.20 4.15
CA ARG A 105 24.30 -28.19 3.58
C ARG A 105 24.55 -27.85 2.12
N ILE A 106 25.75 -27.34 1.85
CA ILE A 106 26.22 -26.91 0.53
C ILE A 106 27.61 -27.48 0.27
N SER A 107 27.85 -28.05 -0.92
CA SER A 107 29.19 -28.49 -1.31
C SER A 107 30.12 -27.29 -1.53
N ASP A 108 31.43 -27.46 -1.37
CA ASP A 108 32.40 -26.39 -1.61
C ASP A 108 32.32 -25.84 -3.04
N MET A 109 32.05 -26.73 -4.00
CA MET A 109 31.85 -26.35 -5.41
C MET A 109 30.59 -25.50 -5.58
N ALA A 110 29.46 -25.92 -5.00
CA ALA A 110 28.22 -25.15 -5.04
C ALA A 110 28.39 -23.77 -4.40
N LYS A 111 29.05 -23.70 -3.23
CA LYS A 111 29.32 -22.44 -2.52
C LYS A 111 30.18 -21.51 -3.37
N LYS A 112 31.28 -22.02 -3.93
CA LYS A 112 32.19 -21.24 -4.78
C LYS A 112 31.48 -20.68 -6.02
N THR A 113 30.76 -21.53 -6.75
CA THR A 113 30.09 -21.14 -8.00
C THR A 113 28.90 -20.22 -7.75
N TYR A 114 28.07 -20.51 -6.75
CA TYR A 114 26.98 -19.61 -6.37
C TYR A 114 27.51 -18.23 -5.93
N THR A 115 28.59 -18.18 -5.14
CA THR A 115 29.20 -16.91 -4.71
C THR A 115 29.72 -16.10 -5.90
N LYS A 116 30.32 -16.75 -6.90
CA LYS A 116 30.72 -16.08 -8.16
C LYS A 116 29.53 -15.49 -8.90
N ALA A 117 28.45 -16.25 -9.05
CA ALA A 117 27.23 -15.77 -9.69
C ALA A 117 26.63 -14.57 -8.95
N GLN A 118 26.55 -14.62 -7.62
CA GLN A 118 26.05 -13.51 -6.80
C GLN A 118 26.94 -12.28 -6.90
N ALA A 119 28.27 -12.43 -6.84
CA ALA A 119 29.19 -11.30 -6.98
C ALA A 119 29.05 -10.60 -8.35
N LEU A 120 28.80 -11.36 -9.43
CA LEU A 120 28.53 -10.78 -10.75
C LEU A 120 27.18 -10.06 -10.78
N LEU A 121 26.13 -10.64 -10.19
CA LEU A 121 24.82 -9.99 -10.08
C LEU A 121 24.89 -8.69 -9.25
N GLU A 122 25.60 -8.71 -8.12
CA GLU A 122 25.80 -7.55 -7.24
C GLU A 122 26.58 -6.43 -7.95
N LYS A 123 27.65 -6.79 -8.68
CA LYS A 123 28.43 -5.84 -9.49
C LYS A 123 27.57 -5.10 -10.53
N HIS A 124 26.49 -5.72 -10.98
CA HIS A 124 25.59 -5.18 -12.01
C HIS A 124 24.16 -4.93 -11.50
N ASN A 125 23.99 -4.72 -10.19
CA ASN A 125 22.67 -4.60 -9.56
C ASN A 125 21.78 -3.47 -10.11
N ASN A 126 22.36 -2.42 -10.71
CA ASN A 126 21.65 -1.29 -11.29
C ASN A 126 21.31 -1.47 -12.78
N THR A 127 21.62 -2.63 -13.37
CA THR A 127 21.36 -2.94 -14.78
C THR A 127 20.44 -4.14 -14.87
N ASP A 128 19.39 -4.04 -15.68
CA ASP A 128 18.52 -5.19 -15.92
C ASP A 128 19.33 -6.36 -16.52
N PHE A 129 19.11 -7.57 -16.00
CA PHE A 129 19.82 -8.78 -16.45
C PHE A 129 19.80 -8.94 -17.98
N ASN A 130 18.69 -8.61 -18.64
CA ASN A 130 18.54 -8.73 -20.09
C ASN A 130 19.40 -7.75 -20.89
N LEU A 131 19.87 -6.67 -20.25
CA LEU A 131 20.74 -5.64 -20.83
C LEU A 131 22.22 -5.89 -20.57
N LEU A 132 22.57 -6.92 -19.79
CA LEU A 132 23.96 -7.31 -19.59
C LEU A 132 24.58 -7.89 -20.86
N ASP A 133 25.91 -7.79 -20.96
CA ASP A 133 26.68 -8.47 -22.01
C ASP A 133 26.39 -9.97 -22.00
N SER A 134 26.26 -10.56 -23.19
CA SER A 134 25.87 -11.97 -23.33
C SER A 134 26.86 -12.93 -22.67
N LYS A 135 28.15 -12.62 -22.62
CA LYS A 135 29.15 -13.46 -21.93
C LYS A 135 28.93 -13.41 -20.42
N ILE A 136 28.62 -12.24 -19.87
CA ILE A 136 28.30 -12.08 -18.44
C ILE A 136 27.03 -12.85 -18.09
N GLN A 137 25.97 -12.73 -18.90
CA GLN A 137 24.75 -13.52 -18.72
C GLN A 137 25.05 -15.02 -18.70
N GLN A 138 25.81 -15.52 -19.67
CA GLN A 138 26.17 -16.94 -19.75
C GLN A 138 27.04 -17.39 -18.57
N GLU A 139 27.97 -16.55 -18.10
CA GLU A 139 28.80 -16.86 -16.94
C GLU A 139 27.96 -16.97 -15.65
N ILE A 140 27.01 -16.06 -15.44
CA ILE A 140 26.06 -16.12 -14.31
C ILE A 140 25.24 -17.40 -14.38
N LEU A 141 24.60 -17.66 -15.53
CA LEU A 141 23.75 -18.85 -15.72
C LEU A 141 24.55 -20.14 -15.57
N HIS A 142 25.77 -20.21 -16.11
CA HIS A 142 26.65 -21.36 -15.98
C HIS A 142 26.99 -21.66 -14.52
N ASN A 143 27.43 -20.64 -13.76
CA ASN A 143 27.77 -20.82 -12.35
C ASN A 143 26.56 -21.25 -11.50
N LEU A 144 25.38 -20.68 -11.74
CA LEU A 144 24.15 -21.11 -11.06
C LEU A 144 23.76 -22.55 -11.43
N ARG A 145 23.92 -22.93 -12.70
CA ARG A 145 23.65 -24.29 -13.20
C ARG A 145 24.58 -25.33 -12.59
N VAL A 146 25.86 -24.99 -12.38
CA VAL A 146 26.80 -25.85 -11.65
C VAL A 146 26.39 -25.99 -10.18
N ALA A 147 26.10 -24.88 -9.49
CA ALA A 147 25.66 -24.93 -8.10
C ALA A 147 24.36 -25.73 -7.90
N TYR A 148 23.40 -25.61 -8.83
CA TYR A 148 22.16 -26.37 -8.79
C TYR A 148 22.38 -27.88 -8.98
N LYS A 149 23.27 -28.29 -9.92
CA LYS A 149 23.63 -29.70 -10.11
C LYS A 149 24.23 -30.34 -8.86
N GLU A 150 24.91 -29.53 -8.05
CA GLU A 150 25.43 -29.87 -6.73
C GLU A 150 24.35 -29.82 -5.62
N GLN A 151 23.07 -29.86 -5.99
CA GLN A 151 21.90 -29.89 -5.10
C GLN A 151 21.66 -28.61 -4.29
N TYR A 152 22.25 -27.47 -4.69
CA TYR A 152 21.96 -26.20 -4.03
C TYR A 152 20.67 -25.56 -4.60
N LEU A 153 19.54 -25.85 -3.95
CA LEU A 153 18.20 -25.46 -4.43
C LEU A 153 18.04 -23.94 -4.61
N LYS A 154 18.68 -23.13 -3.77
CA LYS A 154 18.67 -21.66 -3.90
C LYS A 154 19.27 -21.19 -5.24
N ALA A 155 20.28 -21.89 -5.74
CA ALA A 155 20.82 -21.64 -7.07
C ALA A 155 19.83 -22.04 -8.17
N GLY A 156 19.11 -23.15 -8.00
CA GLY A 156 18.05 -23.57 -8.91
C GLY A 156 16.92 -22.55 -9.01
N ALA A 157 16.43 -22.06 -7.86
CA ALA A 157 15.43 -21.00 -7.81
C ALA A 157 15.89 -19.75 -8.56
N LYS A 158 17.10 -19.25 -8.27
CA LYS A 158 17.65 -18.07 -8.98
C LYS A 158 17.91 -18.33 -10.46
N LEU A 159 18.35 -19.54 -10.83
CA LEU A 159 18.58 -19.93 -12.22
C LEU A 159 17.28 -19.90 -13.02
N SER A 160 16.20 -20.49 -12.50
CA SER A 160 14.91 -20.53 -13.18
C SER A 160 14.36 -19.12 -13.47
N GLU A 161 14.48 -18.21 -12.49
CA GLU A 161 14.11 -16.79 -12.63
C GLU A 161 14.87 -16.11 -13.78
N LEU A 162 16.20 -16.26 -13.82
CA LEU A 162 17.03 -15.61 -14.83
C LEU A 162 16.86 -16.24 -16.22
N LEU A 163 16.66 -17.57 -16.31
CA LEU A 163 16.35 -18.25 -17.57
C LEU A 163 15.03 -17.75 -18.15
N PHE A 164 13.97 -17.69 -17.32
CA PHE A 164 12.69 -17.20 -17.77
C PHE A 164 12.76 -15.72 -18.18
N LYS A 165 13.43 -14.88 -17.39
CA LYS A 165 13.62 -13.46 -17.69
C LYS A 165 14.36 -13.23 -19.01
N LYS A 166 15.39 -14.04 -19.30
CA LYS A 166 16.17 -13.97 -20.55
C LYS A 166 15.37 -14.45 -21.76
N ALA A 167 14.65 -15.55 -21.62
CA ALA A 167 14.10 -16.28 -22.76
C ALA A 167 12.65 -15.93 -23.11
N SER A 168 11.84 -15.48 -22.14
CA SER A 168 10.39 -15.21 -22.34
C SER A 168 10.09 -14.10 -23.36
N LEU A 169 11.08 -13.24 -23.65
CA LEU A 169 10.99 -12.11 -24.57
C LEU A 169 11.91 -12.25 -25.79
N LYS A 170 12.49 -13.43 -26.03
CA LYS A 170 13.40 -13.70 -27.16
C LYS A 170 12.94 -14.94 -27.94
N GLY A 171 13.22 -14.96 -29.24
CA GLY A 171 12.98 -16.13 -30.10
C GLY A 171 14.25 -16.93 -30.37
N GLY A 172 14.09 -18.10 -31.01
CA GLY A 172 15.17 -18.97 -31.44
C GLY A 172 15.38 -20.22 -30.57
N ASP A 173 16.23 -21.14 -31.04
CA ASP A 173 16.41 -22.44 -30.38
C ASP A 173 17.06 -22.35 -29.01
N GLU A 174 17.92 -21.36 -28.78
CA GLU A 174 18.57 -21.15 -27.48
C GLU A 174 17.55 -20.74 -26.41
N SER A 175 16.72 -19.72 -26.68
CA SER A 175 15.68 -19.28 -25.73
C SER A 175 14.65 -20.38 -25.49
N LYS A 176 14.30 -21.17 -26.51
CA LYS A 176 13.46 -22.37 -26.34
C LYS A 176 14.06 -23.36 -25.35
N LYS A 177 15.35 -23.68 -25.47
CA LYS A 177 16.06 -24.57 -24.54
C LYS A 177 16.10 -24.01 -23.13
N GLU A 178 16.27 -22.71 -22.98
CA GLU A 178 16.26 -22.03 -21.68
C GLU A 178 14.89 -22.08 -21.00
N ILE A 179 13.79 -21.91 -21.75
CA ILE A 179 12.43 -22.09 -21.21
C ILE A 179 12.20 -23.54 -20.77
N LEU A 180 12.57 -24.51 -21.60
CA LEU A 180 12.41 -25.93 -21.27
C LEU A 180 13.21 -26.32 -20.02
N GLU A 181 14.41 -25.78 -19.87
CA GLU A 181 15.20 -25.96 -18.67
C GLU A 181 14.58 -25.28 -17.45
N CYS A 182 14.09 -24.05 -17.59
CA CYS A 182 13.37 -23.35 -16.53
C CYS A 182 12.19 -24.19 -16.02
N VAL A 183 11.34 -24.69 -16.93
CA VAL A 183 10.20 -25.55 -16.60
C VAL A 183 10.64 -26.80 -15.84
N LYS A 184 11.73 -27.44 -16.27
CA LYS A 184 12.28 -28.61 -15.59
C LYS A 184 12.68 -28.28 -14.15
N ILE A 185 13.48 -27.23 -13.96
CA ILE A 185 13.96 -26.82 -12.63
C ILE A 185 12.77 -26.49 -11.72
N VAL A 186 11.80 -25.75 -12.22
CA VAL A 186 10.62 -25.35 -11.43
C VAL A 186 9.85 -26.58 -10.97
N LYS A 187 9.59 -27.54 -11.87
CA LYS A 187 8.91 -28.80 -11.52
C LYS A 187 9.71 -29.63 -10.51
N ASP A 188 11.03 -29.75 -10.70
CA ASP A 188 11.90 -30.47 -9.77
C ASP A 188 11.83 -29.85 -8.36
N LEU A 189 11.69 -28.52 -8.26
CA LEU A 189 11.67 -27.77 -7.01
C LEU A 189 10.28 -27.54 -6.40
N LEU A 190 9.19 -27.86 -7.10
CA LEU A 190 7.83 -27.62 -6.58
C LEU A 190 7.54 -28.40 -5.29
N ASN A 191 8.05 -29.63 -5.18
CA ASN A 191 7.86 -30.48 -4.00
C ASN A 191 8.52 -29.93 -2.73
N GLU A 192 9.52 -29.04 -2.89
CA GLU A 192 10.19 -28.36 -1.78
C GLU A 192 9.35 -27.23 -1.18
N LYS A 193 8.20 -26.91 -1.79
CA LYS A 193 7.29 -25.82 -1.35
C LYS A 193 7.99 -24.46 -1.23
N ILE A 194 8.96 -24.19 -2.12
CA ILE A 194 9.60 -22.89 -2.22
C ILE A 194 8.60 -21.89 -2.82
N PRO A 195 8.19 -20.83 -2.12
CA PRO A 195 7.14 -19.92 -2.59
C PRO A 195 7.46 -19.26 -3.93
N GLU A 196 8.72 -18.89 -4.16
CA GLU A 196 9.17 -18.30 -5.42
C GLU A 196 9.04 -19.28 -6.60
N MET A 197 9.16 -20.60 -6.35
CA MET A 197 8.94 -21.63 -7.38
C MET A 197 7.47 -21.84 -7.67
N SER A 198 6.60 -21.75 -6.67
CA SER A 198 5.16 -21.70 -6.90
C SER A 198 4.79 -20.52 -7.80
N TYR A 199 5.32 -19.32 -7.51
CA TYR A 199 5.10 -18.18 -8.38
C TYR A 199 5.66 -18.39 -9.79
N MET A 200 6.86 -18.96 -9.93
CA MET A 200 7.47 -19.22 -11.24
C MET A 200 6.65 -20.23 -12.07
N TYR A 201 6.10 -21.28 -11.45
CA TYR A 201 5.21 -22.22 -12.14
C TYR A 201 3.98 -21.50 -12.70
N TYR A 202 3.36 -20.65 -11.87
CA TYR A 202 2.25 -19.80 -12.30
C TYR A 202 2.64 -18.88 -13.46
N GLN A 203 3.80 -18.22 -13.38
CA GLN A 203 4.30 -17.34 -14.44
C GLN A 203 4.54 -18.09 -15.76
N LEU A 204 5.11 -19.29 -15.71
CA LEU A 204 5.30 -20.14 -16.89
C LEU A 204 3.95 -20.57 -17.50
N TYR A 205 2.98 -20.96 -16.68
CA TYR A 205 1.64 -21.31 -17.14
C TYR A 205 0.95 -20.11 -17.80
N LYS A 206 0.98 -18.96 -17.13
CA LYS A 206 0.42 -17.70 -17.62
C LYS A 206 1.04 -17.27 -18.94
N TRP A 207 2.37 -17.21 -19.00
CA TRP A 207 3.11 -16.85 -20.21
C TRP A 207 2.84 -17.83 -21.36
N SER A 208 2.74 -19.13 -21.07
CA SER A 208 2.46 -20.13 -22.10
C SER A 208 1.01 -20.16 -22.58
N SER A 209 0.09 -19.64 -21.78
CA SER A 209 -1.33 -19.47 -22.11
C SER A 209 -1.63 -18.17 -22.85
N ASP A 210 -0.66 -17.23 -22.93
CA ASP A 210 -0.85 -15.94 -23.57
C ASP A 210 -0.79 -16.08 -25.09
N ASN A 211 -1.95 -15.97 -25.74
CA ASN A 211 -2.10 -16.07 -27.19
C ASN A 211 -1.50 -14.88 -27.94
N GLU A 212 -1.17 -13.78 -27.25
CA GLU A 212 -0.60 -12.56 -27.85
C GLU A 212 0.93 -12.51 -27.79
N ARG A 213 1.58 -13.56 -27.27
CA ARG A 213 3.04 -13.61 -27.17
C ARG A 213 3.71 -13.58 -28.54
N LEU A 214 4.81 -12.83 -28.62
CA LEU A 214 5.57 -12.62 -29.87
C LEU A 214 6.42 -13.83 -30.28
N PHE A 215 6.91 -14.60 -29.31
CA PHE A 215 7.83 -15.72 -29.54
C PHE A 215 7.32 -16.99 -28.89
N HIS A 216 7.82 -18.13 -29.39
CA HIS A 216 7.53 -19.45 -28.85
C HIS A 216 6.04 -19.79 -28.78
N THR A 217 5.26 -19.37 -29.78
CA THR A 217 3.81 -19.64 -29.85
C THR A 217 3.49 -21.14 -29.84
N GLU A 218 4.44 -21.98 -30.22
CA GLU A 218 4.34 -23.44 -30.13
C GLU A 218 4.43 -23.99 -28.70
N LEU A 219 5.01 -23.26 -27.76
CA LEU A 219 5.18 -23.70 -26.37
C LEU A 219 3.92 -23.46 -25.55
N THR A 220 2.88 -24.24 -25.73
CA THR A 220 1.63 -24.17 -24.97
C THR A 220 1.78 -24.75 -23.54
N PRO A 221 0.84 -24.49 -22.61
CA PRO A 221 0.88 -25.10 -21.28
C PRO A 221 0.95 -26.62 -21.38
N PHE A 222 0.19 -27.21 -22.31
CA PHE A 222 0.23 -28.64 -22.60
C PHE A 222 1.63 -29.12 -23.03
N SER A 223 2.28 -28.43 -23.96
CA SER A 223 3.63 -28.81 -24.42
C SER A 223 4.71 -28.73 -23.34
N LEU A 224 4.51 -27.84 -22.35
CA LEU A 224 5.39 -27.69 -21.19
C LEU A 224 4.95 -28.62 -20.03
N GLY A 225 3.83 -29.33 -20.19
CA GLY A 225 3.21 -30.18 -19.18
C GLY A 225 2.76 -29.40 -17.94
N LEU A 226 2.30 -28.16 -18.11
CA LEU A 226 1.81 -27.29 -17.04
C LEU A 226 0.29 -27.43 -16.92
N ALA A 227 -0.20 -27.74 -15.72
CA ALA A 227 -1.61 -27.92 -15.44
C ALA A 227 -2.23 -26.63 -14.87
N ARG A 228 -3.44 -26.29 -15.33
CA ARG A 228 -4.17 -25.11 -14.87
C ARG A 228 -4.39 -25.11 -13.36
N GLU A 229 -4.85 -26.24 -12.82
CA GLU A 229 -5.16 -26.34 -11.39
C GLU A 229 -3.92 -26.26 -10.51
N GLU A 230 -2.82 -26.88 -10.92
CA GLU A 230 -1.53 -26.75 -10.23
C GLU A 230 -1.02 -25.30 -10.29
N ALA A 231 -1.18 -24.60 -11.42
CA ALA A 231 -0.82 -23.18 -11.54
C ALA A 231 -1.67 -22.29 -10.62
N ARG A 232 -2.96 -22.60 -10.47
CA ARG A 232 -3.87 -21.90 -9.55
C ARG A 232 -3.47 -22.10 -8.10
N GLU A 233 -3.21 -23.34 -7.68
CA GLU A 233 -2.74 -23.67 -6.33
C GLU A 233 -1.38 -23.01 -6.03
N CYS A 234 -0.47 -23.05 -6.99
CA CYS A 234 0.82 -22.40 -6.88
C CYS A 234 0.71 -20.87 -6.74
N TYR A 235 -0.20 -20.24 -7.48
CA TYR A 235 -0.44 -18.80 -7.33
C TYR A 235 -1.05 -18.45 -5.98
N ASN A 236 -2.01 -19.25 -5.51
CA ASN A 236 -2.58 -19.11 -4.15
C ASN A 236 -1.50 -19.21 -3.07
N HIS A 237 -0.64 -20.24 -3.15
CA HIS A 237 0.46 -20.43 -2.21
C HIS A 237 1.45 -19.25 -2.25
N ALA A 238 1.78 -18.73 -3.43
CA ALA A 238 2.65 -17.56 -3.57
C ALA A 238 2.06 -16.30 -2.91
N LEU A 239 0.75 -16.08 -3.03
CA LEU A 239 0.04 -14.98 -2.36
C LEU A 239 0.02 -15.17 -0.84
N GLU A 240 -0.32 -16.35 -0.34
CA GLU A 240 -0.30 -16.68 1.09
C GLU A 240 1.10 -16.52 1.70
N CYS A 241 2.15 -16.88 0.97
CA CYS A 241 3.52 -16.65 1.39
C CYS A 241 4.01 -15.21 1.16
N VAL A 242 3.19 -14.31 0.62
CA VAL A 242 3.52 -12.91 0.34
C VAL A 242 4.79 -12.80 -0.51
N VAL A 243 4.85 -13.54 -1.61
CA VAL A 243 5.90 -13.39 -2.64
C VAL A 243 5.72 -12.03 -3.30
N TRP A 244 6.78 -11.21 -3.33
CA TRP A 244 6.72 -9.82 -3.79
C TRP A 244 6.04 -9.68 -5.15
N GLU A 245 6.46 -10.48 -6.13
CA GLU A 245 5.96 -10.41 -7.50
C GLU A 245 4.48 -10.83 -7.58
N ALA A 246 4.05 -11.80 -6.79
CA ALA A 246 2.65 -12.21 -6.71
C ALA A 246 1.77 -11.11 -6.10
N ILE A 247 2.25 -10.48 -5.03
CA ILE A 247 1.61 -9.35 -4.36
C ILE A 247 1.50 -8.15 -5.28
N ASP A 248 2.60 -7.79 -5.96
CA ASP A 248 2.64 -6.64 -6.86
C ASP A 248 1.71 -6.85 -8.06
N GLU A 249 1.73 -8.04 -8.67
CA GLU A 249 0.83 -8.38 -9.77
C GLU A 249 -0.65 -8.32 -9.36
N GLU A 250 -0.99 -8.83 -8.17
CA GLU A 250 -2.37 -8.85 -7.69
C GLU A 250 -2.86 -7.46 -7.23
N ALA A 251 -1.97 -6.65 -6.64
CA ALA A 251 -2.29 -5.29 -6.21
C ALA A 251 -2.48 -4.33 -7.39
N GLN A 252 -1.75 -4.54 -8.49
CA GLN A 252 -1.86 -3.74 -9.71
C GLN A 252 -3.04 -4.15 -10.62
N ARG A 253 -3.72 -5.27 -10.33
CA ARG A 253 -4.92 -5.67 -11.06
C ARG A 253 -5.92 -4.50 -11.11
N ASN A 254 -6.48 -4.19 -12.27
CA ASN A 254 -7.42 -3.07 -12.44
C ASN A 254 -8.57 -3.04 -11.43
N ALA A 255 -9.05 -4.20 -10.97
CA ALA A 255 -10.11 -4.31 -9.97
C ALA A 255 -9.65 -3.96 -8.54
N ASN A 256 -8.34 -4.03 -8.25
CA ASN A 256 -7.76 -3.83 -6.92
C ASN A 256 -6.93 -2.54 -6.84
N ALA A 257 -6.38 -2.05 -7.96
CA ALA A 257 -5.53 -0.88 -7.97
C ALA A 257 -6.25 0.34 -7.36
N LYS A 258 -5.50 1.16 -6.60
CA LYS A 258 -6.03 2.33 -5.88
C LYS A 258 -7.15 1.97 -4.89
N SER A 259 -7.08 0.79 -4.28
CA SER A 259 -8.04 0.34 -3.26
C SER A 259 -7.35 -0.10 -1.97
N VAL A 260 -8.16 -0.26 -0.92
CA VAL A 260 -7.69 -0.79 0.36
C VAL A 260 -7.16 -2.23 0.25
N TYR A 261 -7.58 -3.01 -0.75
CA TYR A 261 -7.03 -4.35 -1.01
C TYR A 261 -5.58 -4.27 -1.47
N ALA A 262 -5.30 -3.44 -2.47
CA ALA A 262 -3.93 -3.21 -2.92
C ALA A 262 -3.06 -2.66 -1.78
N ALA A 263 -3.64 -1.79 -0.93
CA ALA A 263 -2.93 -1.27 0.24
C ALA A 263 -2.55 -2.38 1.23
N GLU A 264 -3.46 -3.30 1.55
CA GLU A 264 -3.21 -4.43 2.46
C GLU A 264 -2.22 -5.45 1.89
N LEU A 265 -2.31 -5.74 0.59
CA LEU A 265 -1.35 -6.57 -0.14
C LEU A 265 0.08 -5.99 -0.01
N TYR A 266 0.24 -4.70 -0.33
CA TYR A 266 1.53 -4.03 -0.18
C TYR A 266 1.97 -3.89 1.28
N LEU A 267 1.06 -3.69 2.22
CA LEU A 267 1.41 -3.59 3.64
C LEU A 267 2.00 -4.91 4.17
N ALA A 268 1.43 -6.06 3.79
CA ALA A 268 1.99 -7.35 4.16
C ALA A 268 3.39 -7.55 3.59
N ALA A 269 3.61 -7.21 2.32
CA ALA A 269 4.94 -7.23 1.72
C ALA A 269 5.89 -6.24 2.40
N ALA A 270 5.40 -5.04 2.77
CA ALA A 270 6.20 -4.04 3.46
C ALA A 270 6.68 -4.53 4.82
N ILE A 271 5.83 -5.21 5.58
CA ILE A 271 6.17 -5.82 6.87
C ILE A 271 7.17 -6.97 6.68
N LYS A 272 6.89 -7.90 5.76
CA LYS A 272 7.74 -9.08 5.50
C LYS A 272 9.15 -8.69 5.04
N TYR A 273 9.26 -7.77 4.10
CA TYR A 273 10.54 -7.38 3.48
C TYR A 273 11.18 -6.14 4.11
N GLN A 274 10.52 -5.52 5.10
CA GLN A 274 10.88 -4.22 5.67
C GLN A 274 11.21 -3.18 4.57
N SER A 275 10.37 -3.15 3.53
CA SER A 275 10.64 -2.42 2.29
C SER A 275 10.09 -0.99 2.35
N PRO A 276 10.95 0.05 2.22
CA PRO A 276 10.49 1.44 2.16
C PRO A 276 9.54 1.68 0.98
N LEU A 277 9.81 1.06 -0.19
CA LEU A 277 8.96 1.18 -1.37
C LEU A 277 7.57 0.58 -1.12
N ALA A 278 7.50 -0.61 -0.53
CA ALA A 278 6.23 -1.28 -0.26
C ALA A 278 5.34 -0.48 0.71
N PHE A 279 5.92 0.11 1.77
CA PHE A 279 5.17 1.02 2.65
C PHE A 279 4.64 2.25 1.91
N TYR A 280 5.41 2.80 0.97
CA TYR A 280 4.98 3.92 0.16
C TYR A 280 3.84 3.55 -0.81
N LEU A 281 3.91 2.36 -1.42
CA LEU A 281 2.84 1.83 -2.27
C LEU A 281 1.57 1.53 -1.47
N ALA A 282 1.71 0.98 -0.26
CA ALA A 282 0.59 0.79 0.66
C ALA A 282 -0.09 2.13 0.99
N ALA A 283 0.69 3.15 1.38
CA ALA A 283 0.18 4.49 1.62
C ALA A 283 -0.57 5.04 0.39
N SER A 284 0.05 4.98 -0.79
CA SER A 284 -0.55 5.48 -2.03
C SER A 284 -1.87 4.77 -2.41
N ASN A 285 -2.12 3.56 -1.91
CA ASN A 285 -3.38 2.85 -2.12
C ASN A 285 -4.40 3.05 -0.98
N TYR A 286 -3.94 3.38 0.25
CA TYR A 286 -4.81 3.81 1.34
C TYR A 286 -5.37 5.23 1.13
N ALA A 287 -4.63 6.12 0.47
CA ALA A 287 -5.11 7.45 0.09
C ALA A 287 -4.62 7.84 -1.31
N PRO A 288 -5.17 7.18 -2.36
CA PRO A 288 -4.82 7.47 -3.76
C PRO A 288 -5.10 8.94 -4.08
N SER A 289 -4.26 9.57 -4.91
CA SER A 289 -4.29 11.04 -5.13
C SER A 289 -5.66 11.60 -5.51
N GLY A 290 -5.98 12.79 -4.99
CA GLY A 290 -7.30 13.42 -5.10
C GLY A 290 -7.43 14.41 -6.24
N LEU A 291 -7.75 13.93 -7.45
CA LEU A 291 -8.59 14.71 -8.34
C LEU A 291 -10.00 14.80 -7.73
N THR A 292 -10.61 15.97 -7.87
CA THR A 292 -11.76 16.42 -7.08
C THR A 292 -13.10 15.77 -7.48
N SER A 293 -13.07 14.83 -8.43
CA SER A 293 -14.25 14.13 -8.97
C SER A 293 -14.11 12.59 -8.97
N GLU A 294 -13.06 12.02 -8.37
CA GLU A 294 -12.84 10.57 -8.41
C GLU A 294 -13.56 9.83 -7.26
N LEU A 295 -14.15 8.67 -7.56
CA LEU A 295 -14.76 7.73 -6.60
C LEU A 295 -13.74 7.00 -5.72
N LEU A 296 -12.53 7.55 -5.60
CA LEU A 296 -11.46 7.03 -4.76
C LEU A 296 -11.84 7.17 -3.29
N LYS A 297 -11.46 6.18 -2.48
CA LYS A 297 -11.81 6.12 -1.06
C LYS A 297 -10.54 6.07 -0.23
N TYR A 298 -10.54 6.78 0.89
CA TYR A 298 -9.38 7.04 1.75
C TYR A 298 -9.50 6.30 3.07
N THR A 299 -8.36 5.88 3.59
CA THR A 299 -8.16 5.47 4.98
C THR A 299 -6.95 6.21 5.56
N LEU A 300 -7.19 7.34 6.24
CA LEU A 300 -6.16 8.35 6.48
C LEU A 300 -5.17 8.00 7.60
N ILE A 301 -5.60 7.31 8.64
CA ILE A 301 -4.70 6.82 9.70
C ILE A 301 -3.69 5.80 9.14
N PRO A 302 -4.11 4.70 8.46
CA PRO A 302 -3.18 3.77 7.81
C PRO A 302 -2.27 4.46 6.79
N TYR A 303 -2.82 5.39 5.99
CA TYR A 303 -2.05 6.18 5.04
C TYR A 303 -0.86 6.91 5.68
N ASN A 304 -1.13 7.73 6.71
CA ASN A 304 -0.11 8.54 7.35
C ASN A 304 0.94 7.68 8.06
N ALA A 305 0.52 6.59 8.70
CA ALA A 305 1.44 5.67 9.37
C ALA A 305 2.35 4.95 8.38
N CYS A 306 1.81 4.44 7.27
CA CYS A 306 2.61 3.79 6.21
C CYS A 306 3.58 4.79 5.56
N LEU A 307 3.12 6.00 5.23
CA LEU A 307 3.95 7.03 4.62
C LEU A 307 5.14 7.40 5.52
N ARG A 308 4.89 7.63 6.82
CA ARG A 308 5.94 7.97 7.78
C ARG A 308 6.88 6.80 8.08
N CYS A 309 6.37 5.57 8.13
CA CYS A 309 7.22 4.38 8.24
C CYS A 309 8.14 4.24 7.00
N SER A 310 7.64 4.55 5.81
CA SER A 310 8.44 4.60 4.58
C SER A 310 9.56 5.64 4.65
N ILE A 311 9.26 6.86 5.16
CA ILE A 311 10.26 7.92 5.38
C ILE A 311 11.32 7.46 6.38
N ALA A 312 10.91 6.86 7.49
CA ALA A 312 11.83 6.35 8.52
C ALA A 312 12.76 5.26 7.97
N LEU A 313 12.31 4.49 6.98
CA LEU A 313 13.11 3.51 6.24
C LEU A 313 13.96 4.11 5.11
N GLY A 314 14.00 5.44 4.99
CA GLY A 314 14.88 6.17 4.06
C GLY A 314 14.23 6.68 2.78
N ASN A 315 12.94 6.41 2.53
CA ASN A 315 12.29 6.74 1.27
C ASN A 315 12.15 8.27 1.07
N LEU A 316 12.76 8.81 0.00
CA LEU A 316 12.71 10.23 -0.34
C LEU A 316 11.37 10.62 -0.98
N ASP A 317 10.79 9.77 -1.83
CA ASP A 317 9.51 10.05 -2.51
C ASP A 317 8.37 10.15 -1.49
N ALA A 318 8.42 9.32 -0.44
CA ALA A 318 7.49 9.41 0.68
C ALA A 318 7.61 10.75 1.42
N LEU A 319 8.83 11.27 1.60
CA LEU A 319 9.08 12.56 2.25
C LEU A 319 8.58 13.71 1.37
N MET A 320 8.83 13.65 0.06
CA MET A 320 8.31 14.62 -0.91
C MET A 320 6.77 14.62 -0.92
N THR A 321 6.15 13.44 -0.87
CA THR A 321 4.68 13.30 -0.77
C THR A 321 4.14 13.94 0.51
N LEU A 322 4.82 13.77 1.65
CA LEU A 322 4.44 14.43 2.90
C LEU A 322 4.55 15.96 2.79
N MET A 323 5.59 16.46 2.12
CA MET A 323 5.75 17.90 1.85
C MET A 323 4.61 18.44 0.98
N ASP A 324 4.24 17.72 -0.09
CA ASP A 324 3.11 18.10 -0.94
C ASP A 324 1.79 18.11 -0.16
N ASN A 325 1.59 17.16 0.78
CA ASN A 325 0.42 17.21 1.65
C ASN A 325 0.37 18.49 2.48
N TYR A 326 1.49 18.94 3.05
CA TYR A 326 1.56 20.21 3.78
C TYR A 326 1.47 21.44 2.88
N LYS A 327 1.94 21.36 1.64
CA LYS A 327 1.87 22.45 0.66
C LYS A 327 0.43 22.71 0.22
N TYR A 328 -0.28 21.64 -0.12
CA TYR A 328 -1.63 21.72 -0.69
C TYR A 328 -2.74 21.52 0.36
N GLY A 329 -2.41 21.04 1.56
CA GLY A 329 -3.36 20.70 2.60
C GLY A 329 -4.28 19.55 2.17
N THR A 330 -3.70 18.49 1.60
CA THR A 330 -4.43 17.31 1.10
C THR A 330 -4.47 16.21 2.15
N ARG A 331 -5.36 15.20 1.96
CA ARG A 331 -5.46 14.01 2.82
C ARG A 331 -5.67 14.37 4.31
N MET A 332 -6.47 15.41 4.53
CA MET A 332 -6.76 16.07 5.81
C MET A 332 -5.56 16.57 6.60
N MET A 333 -4.41 16.79 5.97
CA MET A 333 -3.32 17.55 6.58
C MET A 333 -3.58 19.04 6.44
N ARG A 334 -3.29 19.85 7.47
CA ARG A 334 -3.41 21.32 7.33
C ARG A 334 -2.30 21.86 6.44
N LYS A 335 -2.64 22.85 5.61
CA LYS A 335 -1.63 23.62 4.88
C LYS A 335 -0.72 24.32 5.90
N SER A 336 0.58 24.04 5.87
CA SER A 336 1.54 24.61 6.83
C SER A 336 2.81 25.07 6.11
N PRO A 337 2.89 26.37 5.73
CA PRO A 337 4.10 26.94 5.12
C PRO A 337 5.33 26.81 6.03
N LEU A 338 5.14 26.91 7.35
CA LEU A 338 6.22 26.75 8.32
C LEU A 338 6.76 25.32 8.32
N THR A 339 5.88 24.32 8.46
CA THR A 339 6.30 22.90 8.45
C THR A 339 6.92 22.53 7.11
N LEU A 340 6.35 23.01 6.00
CA LEU A 340 6.91 22.81 4.66
C LEU A 340 8.35 23.35 4.58
N LYS A 341 8.59 24.60 4.99
CA LYS A 341 9.93 25.20 4.97
C LYS A 341 10.94 24.45 5.83
N LEU A 342 10.50 23.93 6.98
CA LEU A 342 11.33 23.10 7.85
C LEU A 342 11.69 21.77 7.18
N LEU A 343 10.73 21.12 6.50
CA LEU A 343 10.96 19.90 5.75
C LEU A 343 11.85 20.13 4.52
N GLU A 344 11.66 21.22 3.77
CA GLU A 344 12.53 21.62 2.65
C GLU A 344 13.98 21.81 3.12
N THR A 345 14.16 22.53 4.23
CA THR A 345 15.49 22.71 4.82
C THR A 345 16.07 21.36 5.27
N TYR A 346 15.25 20.50 5.87
CA TYR A 346 15.66 19.17 6.28
C TYR A 346 16.13 18.31 5.11
N VAL A 347 15.39 18.26 4.00
CA VAL A 347 15.77 17.51 2.79
C VAL A 347 17.17 17.87 2.30
N THR A 348 17.51 19.16 2.27
CA THR A 348 18.85 19.61 1.82
C THR A 348 20.01 19.14 2.71
N LYS A 349 19.74 18.83 3.99
CA LYS A 349 20.75 18.42 4.97
C LYS A 349 20.63 16.95 5.39
N ARG A 350 19.56 16.27 4.97
CA ARG A 350 19.11 14.96 5.44
C ARG A 350 20.19 13.90 5.38
N SER A 351 21.01 13.87 4.32
CA SER A 351 22.04 12.84 4.13
C SER A 351 23.03 12.73 5.29
N LYS A 352 23.25 13.81 6.05
CA LYS A 352 24.13 13.82 7.24
C LYS A 352 23.46 13.26 8.50
N ASP A 353 22.14 13.21 8.51
CA ASP A 353 21.33 12.80 9.66
C ASP A 353 20.88 11.33 9.57
N LEU A 354 21.08 10.67 8.42
CA LEU A 354 20.67 9.30 8.21
C LEU A 354 21.63 8.31 8.87
N ILE A 355 21.08 7.28 9.50
CA ILE A 355 21.83 6.17 10.06
C ILE A 355 21.73 5.01 9.08
N ASN A 356 22.82 4.69 8.36
CA ASN A 356 22.84 3.68 7.30
C ASN A 356 21.73 3.88 6.25
N GLY A 357 21.42 5.14 5.92
CA GLY A 357 20.34 5.50 5.00
C GLY A 357 18.93 5.50 5.60
N LEU A 358 18.78 5.22 6.91
CA LEU A 358 17.52 5.23 7.64
C LEU A 358 17.33 6.53 8.44
N ASP A 359 16.07 6.88 8.71
CA ASP A 359 15.67 8.08 9.45
C ASP A 359 14.75 7.71 10.65
N PRO A 360 15.24 6.88 11.59
CA PRO A 360 14.41 6.30 12.65
C PRO A 360 13.76 7.33 13.58
N TYR A 361 14.35 8.52 13.69
CA TYR A 361 13.92 9.59 14.59
C TYR A 361 13.11 10.68 13.87
N PHE A 362 12.64 10.42 12.65
CA PHE A 362 11.90 11.40 11.86
C PHE A 362 10.71 12.01 12.64
N ASP A 363 9.93 11.18 13.32
CA ASP A 363 8.75 11.62 14.08
C ASP A 363 9.10 12.45 15.34
N GLU A 364 10.33 12.34 15.87
CA GLU A 364 10.78 13.21 16.96
C GLU A 364 11.10 14.63 16.45
N LYS A 365 11.58 14.73 15.20
CA LYS A 365 11.85 16.01 14.53
C LYS A 365 10.57 16.64 13.99
N PHE A 366 9.70 15.80 13.42
CA PHE A 366 8.47 16.18 12.74
C PHE A 366 7.31 15.35 13.27
N SER A 367 6.82 15.67 14.46
CA SER A 367 5.73 14.92 15.08
C SER A 367 4.47 14.87 14.20
N PRO A 368 3.72 13.76 14.21
CA PRO A 368 2.49 13.65 13.43
C PRO A 368 1.45 14.67 13.89
N GLU A 369 0.78 15.29 12.91
CA GLU A 369 -0.32 16.21 13.17
C GLU A 369 -1.63 15.45 13.48
N LEU A 370 -2.58 16.14 14.12
CA LEU A 370 -3.95 15.68 14.28
C LEU A 370 -4.65 15.54 12.91
N ILE A 371 -5.20 14.36 12.65
CA ILE A 371 -5.93 14.01 11.42
C ILE A 371 -7.40 13.79 11.79
N ILE A 372 -8.29 14.51 11.13
CA ILE A 372 -9.73 14.20 11.20
C ILE A 372 -9.95 13.06 10.21
N ASP A 373 -9.95 11.82 10.72
CA ASP A 373 -10.22 10.62 9.93
C ASP A 373 -11.66 10.15 10.21
N LEU A 374 -12.49 10.18 9.18
CA LEU A 374 -13.86 9.71 9.17
C LEU A 374 -13.97 8.20 8.90
N GLY A 375 -12.84 7.49 8.93
CA GLY A 375 -12.75 6.11 8.48
C GLY A 375 -12.66 6.05 6.96
N TYR A 376 -13.25 5.01 6.39
CA TYR A 376 -13.23 4.79 4.95
C TYR A 376 -14.21 5.69 4.21
N MET A 377 -13.71 6.80 3.66
CA MET A 377 -14.52 7.84 3.04
C MET A 377 -13.99 8.31 1.69
N PHE A 378 -14.88 8.80 0.84
CA PHE A 378 -14.53 9.26 -0.52
C PHE A 378 -13.61 10.49 -0.50
N ALA A 379 -12.73 10.57 -1.49
CA ALA A 379 -11.82 11.69 -1.71
C ALA A 379 -12.58 13.03 -1.82
N ALA A 380 -13.77 13.02 -2.44
CA ALA A 380 -14.64 14.19 -2.56
C ALA A 380 -15.09 14.75 -1.20
N ALA A 381 -15.33 13.90 -0.19
CA ALA A 381 -15.72 14.37 1.15
C ALA A 381 -14.58 15.14 1.85
N TYR A 382 -13.32 14.75 1.62
CA TYR A 382 -12.16 15.40 2.22
C TYR A 382 -11.63 16.58 1.41
N GLY A 383 -11.35 16.35 0.13
CA GLY A 383 -10.80 17.34 -0.80
C GLY A 383 -11.89 18.19 -1.43
N GLY A 384 -12.84 17.51 -2.08
CA GLY A 384 -13.91 18.09 -2.89
C GLY A 384 -13.42 19.03 -3.99
N SER A 385 -14.35 19.60 -4.74
CA SER A 385 -14.07 20.59 -5.78
C SER A 385 -14.39 22.00 -5.30
N ILE A 386 -14.09 23.01 -6.12
CA ILE A 386 -14.44 24.41 -5.82
C ILE A 386 -15.96 24.61 -5.74
N MET A 387 -16.73 23.80 -6.49
CA MET A 387 -18.19 23.82 -6.57
C MET A 387 -18.83 22.90 -5.52
N GLU A 388 -18.21 21.75 -5.27
CA GLU A 388 -18.62 20.77 -4.26
C GLU A 388 -17.53 20.69 -3.18
N PRO A 389 -17.47 21.66 -2.26
CA PRO A 389 -16.37 21.74 -1.33
C PRO A 389 -16.37 20.55 -0.38
N GLY A 390 -15.22 19.89 -0.28
CA GLY A 390 -14.93 18.95 0.79
C GLY A 390 -14.48 19.70 2.05
N LEU A 391 -14.29 18.98 3.14
CA LEU A 391 -13.92 19.56 4.45
C LEU A 391 -12.69 20.48 4.36
N SER A 392 -11.68 20.09 3.59
CA SER A 392 -10.45 20.88 3.45
C SER A 392 -10.69 22.23 2.75
N ARG A 393 -11.69 22.34 1.86
CA ARG A 393 -12.06 23.60 1.18
C ARG A 393 -12.98 24.46 2.04
N LEU A 394 -13.89 23.86 2.80
CA LEU A 394 -14.74 24.59 3.75
C LEU A 394 -13.90 25.27 4.85
N VAL A 395 -12.88 24.59 5.36
CA VAL A 395 -11.94 25.18 6.34
C VAL A 395 -11.16 26.36 5.75
N LYS A 396 -10.80 26.28 4.47
CA LYS A 396 -10.05 27.35 3.78
C LYS A 396 -10.93 28.52 3.32
N GLY A 397 -12.26 28.38 3.37
CA GLY A 397 -13.19 29.35 2.75
C GLY A 397 -13.10 29.40 1.22
N TRP A 398 -12.45 28.42 0.59
CA TRP A 398 -12.19 28.36 -0.86
C TRP A 398 -13.28 27.56 -1.57
N ASN A 399 -14.50 28.09 -1.53
CA ASN A 399 -15.66 27.46 -2.13
C ASN A 399 -16.65 28.49 -2.69
N TYR A 400 -17.39 28.05 -3.69
CA TYR A 400 -18.50 28.76 -4.32
C TYR A 400 -19.39 29.51 -3.32
N TYR A 401 -19.77 28.85 -2.22
CA TYR A 401 -20.82 29.34 -1.31
C TYR A 401 -20.30 30.28 -0.22
N ARG A 402 -18.99 30.59 -0.19
CA ARG A 402 -18.31 31.35 0.88
C ARG A 402 -18.62 30.83 2.29
N ILE A 403 -18.90 29.53 2.41
CA ILE A 403 -19.11 28.88 3.70
C ILE A 403 -17.73 28.61 4.28
N THR A 404 -17.39 29.27 5.39
CA THR A 404 -16.13 29.05 6.09
C THR A 404 -16.40 28.48 7.46
N ILE A 405 -15.78 27.35 7.78
CA ILE A 405 -15.83 26.74 9.11
C ILE A 405 -14.45 26.77 9.75
N LYS A 406 -14.39 26.94 11.06
CA LYS A 406 -13.12 26.93 11.79
C LYS A 406 -12.58 25.51 11.92
N ASP A 407 -11.27 25.31 11.70
CA ASP A 407 -10.65 24.00 11.91
C ASP A 407 -10.60 23.68 13.41
N PRO A 408 -11.18 22.55 13.86
CA PRO A 408 -11.24 22.21 15.28
C PRO A 408 -9.85 21.87 15.88
N ARG A 409 -8.80 21.78 15.05
CA ARG A 409 -7.40 21.58 15.45
C ARG A 409 -6.64 22.88 15.71
N ASP A 410 -7.24 24.03 15.43
CA ASP A 410 -6.62 25.32 15.70
C ASP A 410 -6.64 25.65 17.19
N ARG A 411 -5.59 26.34 17.67
CA ARG A 411 -5.38 26.58 19.10
C ARG A 411 -6.46 27.44 19.74
N ASP A 412 -7.09 28.29 18.95
CA ASP A 412 -8.12 29.25 19.35
C ASP A 412 -9.53 28.75 19.01
N SER A 413 -9.70 27.47 18.66
CA SER A 413 -11.01 26.85 18.48
C SER A 413 -11.75 26.73 19.81
N THR A 414 -13.01 27.18 19.82
CA THR A 414 -13.89 27.16 20.99
C THR A 414 -14.81 25.93 20.94
N PRO A 415 -15.44 25.53 22.06
CA PRO A 415 -16.44 24.47 22.05
C PRO A 415 -17.55 24.72 21.01
N GLN A 416 -17.95 25.98 20.82
CA GLN A 416 -18.96 26.36 19.85
C GLN A 416 -18.48 26.20 18.41
N SER A 417 -17.24 26.60 18.09
CA SER A 417 -16.70 26.44 16.72
C SER A 417 -16.43 24.97 16.38
N ILE A 418 -16.03 24.16 17.36
CA ILE A 418 -15.88 22.70 17.18
C ILE A 418 -17.24 22.05 16.92
N LYS A 419 -18.28 22.46 17.67
CA LYS A 419 -19.66 22.02 17.44
C LYS A 419 -20.14 22.39 16.04
N GLU A 420 -19.90 23.63 15.61
CA GLU A 420 -20.25 24.10 14.27
C GLU A 420 -19.54 23.27 13.19
N TYR A 421 -18.23 23.06 13.31
CA TYR A 421 -17.49 22.19 12.39
C TYR A 421 -18.10 20.80 12.30
N TYR A 422 -18.41 20.18 13.44
CA TYR A 422 -18.95 18.83 13.50
C TYR A 422 -20.33 18.72 12.82
N LEU A 423 -21.23 19.67 13.07
CA LEU A 423 -22.56 19.68 12.43
C LEU A 423 -22.44 19.91 10.92
N ARG A 424 -21.62 20.88 10.49
CA ARG A 424 -21.38 21.18 9.06
C ARG A 424 -20.72 20.00 8.34
N MET A 425 -19.81 19.30 9.00
CA MET A 425 -19.21 18.07 8.49
C MET A 425 -20.30 17.03 8.19
N TRP A 426 -21.24 16.78 9.12
CA TRP A 426 -22.30 15.81 8.88
C TRP A 426 -23.27 16.23 7.77
N GLU A 427 -23.69 17.50 7.73
CA GLU A 427 -24.52 18.03 6.63
C GLU A 427 -23.85 17.80 5.26
N MET A 428 -22.54 18.02 5.18
CA MET A 428 -21.75 17.77 3.98
C MET A 428 -21.67 16.27 3.66
N LEU A 429 -21.38 15.40 4.63
CA LEU A 429 -21.29 13.95 4.40
C LEU A 429 -22.62 13.37 3.90
N VAL A 430 -23.75 13.79 4.49
CA VAL A 430 -25.10 13.41 4.03
C VAL A 430 -25.32 13.86 2.59
N SER A 431 -24.92 15.09 2.27
CA SER A 431 -25.04 15.65 0.93
C SER A 431 -24.21 14.90 -0.12
N CYS A 432 -22.91 14.70 0.13
CA CYS A 432 -22.03 13.94 -0.78
C CYS A 432 -22.57 12.52 -1.02
N HIS A 433 -23.12 11.90 0.02
CA HIS A 433 -23.63 10.53 -0.08
C HIS A 433 -24.94 10.43 -0.85
N ASN A 434 -25.84 11.42 -0.73
CA ASN A 434 -27.08 11.47 -1.53
C ASN A 434 -26.80 11.61 -3.04
N VAL A 435 -25.69 12.25 -3.40
CA VAL A 435 -25.22 12.36 -4.80
C VAL A 435 -24.58 11.03 -5.26
N ILE A 436 -23.91 10.31 -4.36
CA ILE A 436 -23.16 9.07 -4.67
C ILE A 436 -23.93 7.84 -4.15
N LYS A 437 -24.91 7.36 -4.93
CA LYS A 437 -25.56 6.07 -4.66
C LYS A 437 -24.54 4.93 -4.80
N SER A 438 -24.19 4.28 -3.70
CA SER A 438 -23.32 3.10 -3.70
C SER A 438 -23.86 2.07 -2.73
N GLY A 439 -24.03 0.82 -3.20
CA GLY A 439 -24.44 -0.33 -2.39
C GLY A 439 -23.30 -0.92 -1.54
N PHE A 440 -23.56 -2.07 -0.91
CA PHE A 440 -22.58 -2.80 -0.11
C PHE A 440 -21.41 -3.27 -1.01
N ASP A 441 -20.19 -2.94 -0.60
CA ASP A 441 -18.96 -3.12 -1.38
C ASP A 441 -17.94 -3.91 -0.54
N PRO A 442 -17.34 -5.01 -1.05
CA PRO A 442 -16.29 -5.76 -0.34
C PRO A 442 -15.17 -4.87 0.19
N VAL A 443 -14.82 -3.82 -0.56
CA VAL A 443 -13.77 -2.87 -0.18
C VAL A 443 -14.17 -2.08 1.07
N PHE A 444 -15.46 -1.73 1.23
CA PHE A 444 -15.98 -1.09 2.44
C PHE A 444 -15.88 -2.02 3.65
N TRP A 445 -16.21 -3.30 3.49
CA TRP A 445 -16.13 -4.27 4.58
C TRP A 445 -14.70 -4.52 5.05
N LEU A 446 -13.73 -4.62 4.13
CA LEU A 446 -12.32 -4.74 4.51
C LEU A 446 -11.86 -3.49 5.27
N ALA A 447 -12.27 -2.31 4.82
CA ALA A 447 -12.04 -1.07 5.54
C ALA A 447 -12.61 -1.10 6.97
N GLN A 448 -13.84 -1.60 7.17
CA GLN A 448 -14.41 -1.76 8.52
C GLN A 448 -13.53 -2.65 9.40
N LYS A 449 -13.02 -3.75 8.86
CA LYS A 449 -12.10 -4.63 9.62
C LYS A 449 -10.83 -3.90 10.04
N ILE A 450 -10.20 -3.18 9.11
CA ILE A 450 -8.99 -2.39 9.40
C ILE A 450 -9.24 -1.42 10.56
N TYR A 451 -10.31 -0.62 10.49
CA TYR A 451 -10.63 0.34 11.54
C TYR A 451 -11.10 -0.30 12.85
N SER A 452 -11.72 -1.48 12.80
CA SER A 452 -12.08 -2.23 14.01
C SER A 452 -10.84 -2.69 14.80
N ASN A 453 -9.72 -2.92 14.11
CA ASN A 453 -8.44 -3.27 14.72
C ASN A 453 -7.67 -2.05 15.25
N LEU A 454 -8.07 -0.83 14.88
CA LEU A 454 -7.44 0.44 15.28
C LEU A 454 -8.18 1.09 16.46
N THR A 455 -8.23 0.39 17.60
CA THR A 455 -8.86 0.94 18.82
C THR A 455 -8.15 2.20 19.34
N TYR A 456 -6.85 2.33 19.06
CA TYR A 456 -6.03 3.51 19.32
C TYR A 456 -5.45 4.03 17.99
N GLY A 457 -5.09 5.31 17.92
CA GLY A 457 -4.26 5.82 16.83
C GLY A 457 -2.93 5.07 16.74
N LEU A 458 -2.29 5.09 15.57
CA LEU A 458 -0.95 4.53 15.38
C LEU A 458 0.11 5.55 15.86
N PRO A 459 1.29 5.13 16.32
CA PRO A 459 2.33 6.05 16.79
C PRO A 459 2.60 7.20 15.82
N SER A 460 2.72 6.89 14.52
CA SER A 460 2.99 7.86 13.46
C SER A 460 1.73 8.50 12.83
N ALA A 461 0.53 8.25 13.35
CA ALA A 461 -0.71 8.82 12.82
C ALA A 461 -1.72 9.11 13.93
N ARG A 462 -1.94 10.40 14.18
CA ARG A 462 -2.71 10.86 15.34
C ARG A 462 -4.14 11.25 14.94
N PRO A 463 -5.18 10.51 15.36
CA PRO A 463 -6.55 10.94 15.13
C PRO A 463 -6.90 12.17 15.97
N TYR A 464 -7.72 13.06 15.41
CA TYR A 464 -8.42 14.10 16.16
C TYR A 464 -9.57 13.49 16.96
N ILE A 465 -9.64 13.83 18.24
CA ILE A 465 -10.66 13.31 19.15
C ILE A 465 -11.62 14.46 19.48
N PHE A 466 -12.85 14.33 19.00
CA PHE A 466 -13.89 15.31 19.29
C PHE A 466 -14.28 15.28 20.77
N PRO A 467 -14.68 16.42 21.36
CA PRO A 467 -15.26 16.46 22.70
C PRO A 467 -16.49 15.56 22.81
N LYS A 468 -16.68 14.94 23.98
CA LYS A 468 -17.77 13.98 24.21
C LYS A 468 -19.14 14.61 23.98
N GLU A 469 -19.28 15.88 24.36
CA GLU A 469 -20.52 16.66 24.26
C GLU A 469 -20.91 16.89 22.79
N VAL A 470 -19.91 17.03 21.91
CA VAL A 470 -20.10 17.15 20.47
C VAL A 470 -20.50 15.81 19.86
N LEU A 471 -19.82 14.72 20.25
CA LEU A 471 -20.12 13.35 19.77
C LEU A 471 -21.48 12.80 20.23
N SER A 472 -22.08 13.40 21.27
CA SER A 472 -23.42 13.05 21.76
C SER A 472 -24.55 13.79 21.07
N LEU A 473 -24.26 14.77 20.21
CA LEU A 473 -25.29 15.48 19.47
C LEU A 473 -26.02 14.52 18.51
N GLU A 474 -27.35 14.64 18.49
CA GLU A 474 -28.18 13.95 17.51
C GLU A 474 -27.94 14.52 16.12
N ILE A 475 -27.76 13.64 15.12
CA ILE A 475 -27.50 14.01 13.73
C ILE A 475 -28.74 13.66 12.91
N ASP A 476 -29.26 14.66 12.19
CA ASP A 476 -30.34 14.46 11.23
C ASP A 476 -29.76 14.00 9.89
N PHE A 477 -29.70 12.68 9.67
CA PHE A 477 -29.19 12.10 8.43
C PHE A 477 -30.11 12.32 7.21
N THR A 478 -31.25 13.01 7.38
CA THR A 478 -32.15 13.37 6.28
C THR A 478 -31.86 14.76 5.71
N LYS A 479 -31.07 15.58 6.44
CA LYS A 479 -30.71 16.94 6.04
C LYS A 479 -29.24 17.02 5.70
N GLY A 480 -28.95 17.60 4.54
CA GLY A 480 -27.61 17.90 4.09
C GLY A 480 -27.51 19.36 3.68
N LEU A 481 -26.48 19.70 2.92
CA LEU A 481 -26.41 21.00 2.25
C LEU A 481 -27.38 21.00 1.05
N GLU A 482 -28.65 21.36 1.25
CA GLU A 482 -29.64 21.33 0.16
C GLU A 482 -29.16 22.18 -1.04
N GLY A 483 -28.89 21.53 -2.18
CA GLY A 483 -28.36 22.20 -3.37
C GLY A 483 -26.84 22.11 -3.59
N TYR A 484 -26.13 21.30 -2.80
CA TYR A 484 -24.74 20.91 -3.04
C TYR A 484 -24.53 20.42 -4.48
N GLY A 485 -23.60 21.05 -5.21
CA GLY A 485 -23.28 20.71 -6.61
C GLY A 485 -24.19 21.33 -7.67
N LYS A 486 -25.07 22.28 -7.32
CA LYS A 486 -25.86 23.03 -8.33
C LYS A 486 -25.01 24.12 -9.00
N GLU A 487 -25.17 24.26 -10.31
CA GLU A 487 -24.35 25.14 -11.18
C GLU A 487 -24.41 26.63 -10.82
N MET A 488 -23.26 27.31 -10.92
CA MET A 488 -23.14 28.78 -10.92
C MET A 488 -23.27 29.31 -12.34
N ASP A 489 -23.64 30.57 -12.46
CA ASP A 489 -23.30 31.33 -13.65
C ASP A 489 -21.78 31.42 -13.88
N GLU A 490 -21.40 31.46 -15.15
CA GLU A 490 -20.02 31.40 -15.65
C GLU A 490 -19.12 32.52 -15.09
N GLU A 491 -19.70 33.69 -14.79
CA GLU A 491 -18.97 34.88 -14.37
C GLU A 491 -18.40 34.73 -12.96
N SER A 492 -19.21 34.19 -12.05
CA SER A 492 -18.80 33.93 -10.67
C SER A 492 -17.76 32.81 -10.59
N LEU A 493 -17.81 31.82 -11.50
CA LEU A 493 -16.86 30.70 -11.56
C LEU A 493 -15.49 31.16 -12.04
N ASN A 494 -15.47 31.99 -13.09
CA ASN A 494 -14.23 32.55 -13.65
C ASN A 494 -13.48 33.44 -12.65
N LYS A 495 -14.21 34.18 -11.81
CA LYS A 495 -13.61 35.01 -10.75
C LYS A 495 -12.91 34.16 -9.67
N LEU A 496 -13.52 33.05 -9.24
CA LEU A 496 -12.90 32.14 -8.26
C LEU A 496 -11.68 31.39 -8.82
N ILE A 497 -11.71 30.99 -10.10
CA ILE A 497 -10.58 30.31 -10.76
C ILE A 497 -9.36 31.23 -10.89
N ALA A 498 -9.58 32.55 -11.06
CA ALA A 498 -8.49 33.53 -11.10
C ALA A 498 -7.77 33.66 -9.73
N GLU A 499 -8.50 33.52 -8.62
CA GLU A 499 -7.96 33.59 -7.26
C GLU A 499 -7.18 32.30 -6.84
N ASP A 500 -7.39 31.16 -7.51
CA ASP A 500 -6.68 29.88 -7.24
C ASP A 500 -5.31 29.78 -7.96
N LYS A 501 -5.00 30.73 -8.87
CA LYS A 501 -3.73 30.79 -9.61
C LYS A 501 -2.67 31.70 -8.97
N GLU A 502 -3.02 32.42 -7.90
CA GLU A 502 -2.10 33.18 -7.03
C GLU A 502 -1.74 32.40 -5.77
#